data_AF-A0A0D2N056-F1
#
_entry.id   AF-A0A0D2N056-F1
#
_cell.length_a   1.000
_cell.length_b   1.000
_cell.length_c   1.000
_cell.angle_alpha   90.00
_cell.angle_beta   90.00
_cell.angle_gamma   90.00
#
_symmetry.space_group_name_H-M   'P 1'
#
loop_
_entity.id
_entity.type
_entity.pdbx_description
1 polymer ?
#
loop_
_entity_poly.entity_id
_entity_poly.type
_entity_poly.pdbx_seq_one_letter_code
_entity_poly.pdbx_strand_id
1 'polypeptide(L)'
;MEEVYQNYRNAVFQSGDPAAVGVVLSNMTVAFDHWLLDVEDPFVFEPYHKALREPFDYYMFGQNYIRPLIDFRNSYVGNLSLFYEIEEKLKQGHNVVLISNHQTEADPIIISLLLEKTNPLIAENMIFVAGDRVITDPLCKPFSMGRNLLCVYSKKHMYDIPELAEMKRKANTRSLKEMALLLRGGSKIVWIAASGGRDRPDPFTEEWYPALFDSSSVDNMRRLIEHSGTPGHVYPLALLCYDIMPPPRQVEKEIGEKRIITFHGAGLSIAPQISFPEIAAACKESEAKDVYSQALYKSVSEQYNVLKSAIHGKQGLEASTAGVSLSQPWN
;
A
#
# COMPACT_ATOMS: atom_id res chain seq x y z
N MET A 1 -21.29 -9.42 -5.83
CA MET A 1 -21.68 -8.05 -6.22
C MET A 1 -22.70 -7.44 -5.25
N GLU A 2 -23.82 -8.11 -4.95
CA GLU A 2 -24.84 -7.57 -4.03
C GLU A 2 -24.30 -7.26 -2.62
N GLU A 3 -23.53 -8.18 -2.02
CA GLU A 3 -22.92 -7.96 -0.71
C GLU A 3 -21.99 -6.73 -0.70
N VAL A 4 -21.16 -6.55 -1.73
CA VAL A 4 -20.27 -5.40 -1.86
C VAL A 4 -21.06 -4.10 -1.93
N TYR A 5 -22.16 -4.07 -2.68
CA TYR A 5 -23.07 -2.93 -2.73
C TYR A 5 -23.67 -2.61 -1.37
N GLN A 6 -24.18 -3.61 -0.65
CA GLN A 6 -24.77 -3.41 0.66
C GLN A 6 -23.75 -2.86 1.65
N ASN A 7 -22.54 -3.42 1.68
CA ASN A 7 -21.47 -2.98 2.58
C ASN A 7 -20.98 -1.57 2.21
N TYR A 8 -20.75 -1.28 0.93
CA TYR A 8 -20.35 0.05 0.47
C TYR A 8 -21.41 1.11 0.79
N ARG A 9 -22.68 0.85 0.46
CA ARG A 9 -23.80 1.74 0.75
C ARG A 9 -23.88 2.06 2.24
N ASN A 10 -23.84 1.02 3.08
CA ASN A 10 -23.96 1.18 4.52
C ASN A 10 -22.78 2.00 5.09
N ALA A 11 -21.56 1.76 4.61
CA ALA A 11 -20.38 2.53 5.01
C ALA A 11 -20.48 4.01 4.61
N VAL A 12 -20.84 4.30 3.35
CA VAL A 12 -21.01 5.69 2.89
C VAL A 12 -22.15 6.38 3.65
N PHE A 13 -23.23 5.69 3.98
CA PHE A 13 -24.32 6.26 4.79
C PHE A 13 -23.89 6.54 6.23
N GLN A 14 -23.03 5.71 6.81
CA GLN A 14 -22.47 5.90 8.15
C GLN A 14 -21.63 7.19 8.25
N SER A 15 -21.05 7.67 7.15
CA SER A 15 -20.29 8.93 7.12
C SER A 15 -21.12 10.17 7.46
N GLY A 16 -22.45 10.09 7.31
CA GLY A 16 -23.35 11.23 7.48
C GLY A 16 -23.28 12.27 6.35
N ASP A 17 -22.64 11.96 5.22
CA ASP A 17 -22.59 12.84 4.05
C ASP A 17 -24.00 13.07 3.47
N PRO A 18 -24.48 14.33 3.35
CA PRO A 18 -25.80 14.61 2.75
C PRO A 18 -25.91 14.16 1.28
N ALA A 19 -24.79 14.03 0.57
CA ALA A 19 -24.73 13.54 -0.80
C ALA A 19 -24.62 12.01 -0.90
N ALA A 20 -24.65 11.28 0.22
CA ALA A 20 -24.37 9.84 0.28
C ALA A 20 -25.18 9.00 -0.72
N VAL A 21 -26.47 9.32 -0.94
CA VAL A 21 -27.31 8.61 -1.94
C VAL A 21 -26.74 8.75 -3.35
N GLY A 22 -26.39 9.98 -3.75
CA GLY A 22 -25.81 10.26 -5.06
C GLY A 22 -24.43 9.63 -5.23
N VAL A 23 -23.60 9.68 -4.18
CA VAL A 23 -22.26 9.06 -4.15
C VAL A 23 -22.36 7.55 -4.34
N VAL A 24 -23.23 6.88 -3.58
CA VAL A 24 -23.42 5.42 -3.69
C VAL A 24 -23.90 5.05 -5.09
N LEU A 25 -24.93 5.74 -5.59
CA LEU A 25 -25.49 5.45 -6.91
C LEU A 25 -24.42 5.62 -8.01
N SER A 26 -23.70 6.74 -8.01
CA SER A 26 -22.66 7.03 -9.00
C SER A 26 -21.53 6.01 -8.95
N ASN A 27 -20.92 5.81 -7.77
CA ASN A 27 -19.73 4.98 -7.64
C ASN A 27 -20.04 3.50 -7.88
N MET A 28 -21.17 2.98 -7.39
CA MET A 28 -21.51 1.58 -7.56
C MET A 28 -21.98 1.24 -8.97
N THR A 29 -22.64 2.17 -9.67
CA THR A 29 -23.03 1.96 -11.08
C THR A 29 -21.79 1.79 -11.94
N VAL A 30 -20.81 2.69 -11.80
CA VAL A 30 -19.54 2.61 -12.54
C VAL A 30 -18.74 1.37 -12.12
N ALA A 31 -18.68 1.06 -10.82
CA ALA A 31 -17.98 -0.14 -10.35
C ALA A 31 -18.58 -1.43 -10.93
N PHE A 32 -19.91 -1.55 -10.97
CA PHE A 32 -20.57 -2.72 -11.56
C PHE A 32 -20.29 -2.86 -13.06
N ASP A 33 -20.34 -1.75 -13.80
CA ASP A 33 -20.04 -1.74 -15.23
C ASP A 33 -18.63 -2.24 -15.51
N HIS A 34 -17.63 -1.72 -14.80
CA HIS A 34 -16.24 -2.12 -15.00
C HIS A 34 -15.90 -3.51 -14.45
N TRP A 35 -16.59 -3.98 -13.40
CA TRP A 35 -16.46 -5.38 -12.98
C TRP A 35 -17.06 -6.34 -14.00
N LEU A 36 -18.21 -6.00 -14.61
CA LEU A 36 -18.79 -6.81 -15.67
C LEU A 36 -17.88 -6.82 -16.90
N LEU A 37 -17.37 -5.67 -17.32
CA LEU A 37 -16.45 -5.54 -18.44
C LEU A 37 -15.21 -6.43 -18.25
N ASP A 38 -14.61 -6.44 -17.06
CA ASP A 38 -13.44 -7.29 -16.78
C ASP A 38 -13.79 -8.79 -16.67
N VAL A 39 -15.05 -9.14 -16.38
CA VAL A 39 -15.51 -10.54 -16.45
C VAL A 39 -15.70 -10.98 -17.91
N GLU A 40 -16.19 -10.08 -18.76
CA GLU A 40 -16.41 -10.34 -20.19
C GLU A 40 -15.10 -10.37 -20.99
N ASP A 41 -14.20 -9.43 -20.72
CA ASP A 41 -12.87 -9.30 -21.34
C ASP A 41 -11.80 -9.05 -20.27
N PRO A 42 -11.26 -10.12 -19.64
CA PRO A 42 -10.34 -9.98 -18.52
C PRO A 42 -9.05 -9.25 -18.89
N PHE A 43 -8.81 -8.12 -18.21
CA PHE A 43 -7.55 -7.39 -18.34
C PHE A 43 -6.36 -8.26 -17.88
N VAL A 44 -5.28 -8.26 -18.66
CA VAL A 44 -4.05 -8.99 -18.35
C VAL A 44 -2.97 -8.00 -17.94
N PHE A 45 -2.47 -8.14 -16.71
CA PHE A 45 -1.42 -7.28 -16.20
C PHE A 45 -0.04 -7.69 -16.73
N GLU A 46 0.68 -6.70 -17.26
CA GLU A 46 2.10 -6.83 -17.61
C GLU A 46 2.99 -6.86 -16.34
N PRO A 47 4.23 -7.37 -16.40
CA PRO A 47 5.15 -7.39 -15.26
C PRO A 47 5.33 -6.02 -14.60
N TYR A 48 5.35 -4.96 -15.41
CA TYR A 48 5.19 -3.58 -14.98
C TYR A 48 3.94 -3.00 -15.65
N HIS A 49 2.96 -2.64 -14.84
CA HIS A 49 1.72 -2.02 -15.26
C HIS A 49 1.75 -0.53 -14.96
N LYS A 50 1.37 0.29 -15.95
CA LYS A 50 1.18 1.74 -15.77
C LYS A 50 -0.30 2.02 -15.56
N ALA A 51 -0.62 2.92 -14.65
CA ALA A 51 -2.00 3.31 -14.38
C ALA A 51 -2.71 3.73 -15.67
N LEU A 52 -3.89 3.16 -15.94
CA LEU A 52 -4.72 3.53 -17.07
C LEU A 52 -5.51 4.80 -16.74
N ARG A 53 -5.30 5.85 -17.55
CA ARG A 53 -5.93 7.17 -17.38
C ARG A 53 -6.91 7.52 -18.50
N GLU A 54 -6.84 6.83 -19.64
CA GLU A 54 -7.63 7.09 -20.85
C GLU A 54 -7.98 5.75 -21.54
N PRO A 55 -9.13 5.63 -22.23
CA PRO A 55 -10.22 6.63 -22.34
C PRO A 55 -11.07 6.74 -21.07
N PHE A 56 -10.86 5.82 -20.12
CA PHE A 56 -11.46 5.86 -18.79
C PHE A 56 -10.37 6.01 -17.75
N ASP A 57 -10.53 6.97 -16.83
CA ASP A 57 -9.55 7.24 -15.79
C ASP A 57 -9.76 6.29 -14.58
N TYR A 58 -9.14 5.11 -14.64
CA TYR A 58 -9.21 4.11 -13.57
C TYR A 58 -8.54 4.59 -12.26
N TYR A 59 -7.57 5.52 -12.34
CA TYR A 59 -6.97 6.13 -11.16
C TYR A 59 -8.02 6.96 -10.42
N MET A 60 -8.67 7.90 -11.13
CA MET A 60 -9.70 8.76 -10.53
C MET A 60 -10.94 7.98 -10.11
N PHE A 61 -11.34 6.94 -10.86
CA PHE A 61 -12.37 6.00 -10.43
C PHE A 61 -12.05 5.42 -9.05
N GLY A 62 -10.84 4.88 -8.86
CA GLY A 62 -10.42 4.35 -7.56
C GLY A 62 -10.40 5.41 -6.47
N GLN A 63 -9.85 6.59 -6.74
CA GLN A 63 -9.84 7.72 -5.79
C GLN A 63 -11.27 8.06 -5.34
N ASN A 64 -12.19 8.23 -6.29
CA ASN A 64 -13.57 8.62 -6.01
C ASN A 64 -14.36 7.53 -5.28
N TYR A 65 -14.07 6.25 -5.57
CA TYR A 65 -14.70 5.12 -4.91
C TYR A 65 -14.30 5.02 -3.43
N ILE A 66 -13.01 5.19 -3.10
CA ILE A 66 -12.52 5.03 -1.72
C ILE A 66 -12.67 6.30 -0.87
N ARG A 67 -12.62 7.49 -1.48
CA ARG A 67 -12.74 8.78 -0.78
C ARG A 67 -13.88 8.85 0.26
N PRO A 68 -15.13 8.46 -0.04
CA PRO A 68 -16.23 8.57 0.92
C PRO A 68 -16.14 7.57 2.09
N LEU A 69 -15.15 6.66 2.08
CA LEU A 69 -14.91 5.70 3.15
C LEU A 69 -13.87 6.21 4.17
N ILE A 70 -13.13 7.27 3.83
CA ILE A 70 -12.11 7.86 4.70
C ILE A 70 -12.74 8.97 5.54
N ASP A 71 -12.69 8.82 6.86
CA ASP A 71 -12.95 9.92 7.78
C ASP A 71 -11.73 10.83 7.87
N PHE A 72 -11.63 11.77 6.94
CA PHE A 72 -10.52 12.74 6.91
C PHE A 72 -10.41 13.55 8.21
N ARG A 73 -11.50 13.78 8.95
CA ARG A 73 -11.45 14.52 10.23
C ARG A 73 -10.72 13.75 11.32
N ASN A 74 -10.75 12.42 11.25
CA ASN A 74 -10.06 11.52 12.16
C ASN A 74 -8.91 10.77 11.47
N SER A 75 -8.37 11.33 10.38
CA SER A 75 -7.20 10.80 9.67
C SER A 75 -5.97 11.65 9.96
N TYR A 76 -4.76 11.11 9.79
CA TYR A 76 -3.52 11.84 10.09
C TYR A 76 -2.36 11.44 9.17
N VAL A 77 -1.50 12.42 8.86
CA VAL A 77 -0.21 12.21 8.19
C VAL A 77 0.94 12.56 9.14
N GLY A 78 1.76 11.56 9.45
CA GLY A 78 2.98 11.68 10.24
C GLY A 78 4.18 12.10 9.41
N ASN A 79 4.92 13.09 9.90
CA ASN A 79 6.16 13.62 9.33
C ASN A 79 6.00 14.07 7.86
N LEU A 80 4.98 14.87 7.58
CA LEU A 80 4.67 15.38 6.24
C LEU A 80 5.89 16.00 5.54
N SER A 81 6.78 16.66 6.29
CA SER A 81 8.00 17.27 5.76
C SER A 81 8.93 16.29 5.03
N LEU A 82 8.96 15.03 5.46
CA LEU A 82 9.78 14.00 4.82
C LEU A 82 9.24 13.58 3.45
N PHE A 83 7.93 13.71 3.20
CA PHE A 83 7.39 13.50 1.85
C PHE A 83 7.85 14.60 0.88
N TYR A 84 7.95 15.86 1.34
CA TYR A 84 8.57 16.92 0.52
C TYR A 84 10.05 16.64 0.25
N GLU A 85 10.80 16.17 1.25
CA GLU A 85 12.20 15.76 1.05
C GLU A 85 12.31 14.64 0.00
N ILE A 86 11.41 13.66 0.05
CA ILE A 86 11.36 12.57 -0.94
C ILE A 86 11.09 13.10 -2.33
N GLU A 87 10.17 14.05 -2.51
CA GLU A 87 9.94 14.68 -3.82
C GLU A 87 11.19 15.39 -4.34
N GLU A 88 11.93 16.10 -3.49
CA GLU A 88 13.18 16.73 -3.89
C GLU A 88 14.23 15.70 -4.35
N LYS A 89 14.34 14.56 -3.67
CA LYS A 89 15.23 13.46 -4.11
C LYS A 89 14.78 12.88 -5.46
N LEU A 90 13.48 12.68 -5.65
CA LEU A 90 12.94 12.20 -6.92
C LEU A 90 13.23 13.18 -8.07
N LYS A 91 13.10 14.50 -7.83
CA LYS A 91 13.46 15.56 -8.78
C LYS A 91 14.97 15.59 -9.11
N GLN A 92 15.82 15.22 -8.16
CA GLN A 92 17.27 15.05 -8.36
C GLN A 92 17.64 13.78 -9.15
N GLY A 93 16.66 12.98 -9.55
CA GLY A 93 16.91 11.73 -10.28
C GLY A 93 17.04 10.51 -9.37
N HIS A 94 16.97 10.65 -8.05
CA HIS A 94 17.19 9.53 -7.13
C HIS A 94 16.01 8.57 -7.11
N ASN A 95 16.25 7.34 -6.67
CA ASN A 95 15.21 6.34 -6.41
C ASN A 95 14.83 6.31 -4.92
N VAL A 96 13.58 5.99 -4.63
CA VAL A 96 13.05 5.87 -3.28
C VAL A 96 12.27 4.57 -3.15
N VAL A 97 12.57 3.78 -2.13
CA VAL A 97 11.77 2.61 -1.73
C VAL A 97 11.16 2.86 -0.37
N LEU A 98 9.84 2.70 -0.29
CA LEU A 98 9.07 2.71 0.94
C LEU A 98 8.86 1.27 1.40
N ILE A 99 9.47 0.91 2.53
CA ILE A 99 9.29 -0.38 3.19
C ILE A 99 8.16 -0.22 4.19
N SER A 100 7.06 -0.93 3.98
CA SER A 100 5.82 -0.69 4.71
C SER A 100 5.18 -1.95 5.27
N ASN A 101 4.28 -1.76 6.24
CA ASN A 101 3.21 -2.72 6.51
C ASN A 101 2.11 -2.60 5.44
N HIS A 102 1.08 -3.43 5.53
CA HIS A 102 0.00 -3.49 4.54
C HIS A 102 -1.27 -3.94 5.24
N GLN A 103 -2.41 -3.31 5.02
CA GLN A 103 -3.63 -3.57 5.79
C GLN A 103 -4.82 -3.94 4.93
N THR A 104 -5.00 -3.27 3.79
CA THR A 104 -6.16 -3.45 2.92
C THR A 104 -5.74 -3.52 1.46
N GLU A 105 -6.59 -4.08 0.60
CA GLU A 105 -6.35 -4.02 -0.85
C GLU A 105 -6.47 -2.57 -1.39
N ALA A 106 -7.06 -1.66 -0.61
CA ALA A 106 -7.22 -0.24 -0.92
C ALA A 106 -6.03 0.64 -0.48
N ASP A 107 -4.98 0.07 0.11
CA ASP A 107 -3.81 0.81 0.60
C ASP A 107 -3.21 1.78 -0.43
N PRO A 108 -3.02 1.41 -1.72
CA PRO A 108 -2.53 2.34 -2.73
C PRO A 108 -3.38 3.60 -2.87
N ILE A 109 -4.70 3.43 -2.79
CA ILE A 109 -5.68 4.50 -2.96
C ILE A 109 -5.70 5.37 -1.71
N ILE A 110 -5.66 4.76 -0.52
CA ILE A 110 -5.63 5.47 0.77
C ILE A 110 -4.36 6.32 0.88
N ILE A 111 -3.18 5.76 0.56
CA ILE A 111 -1.92 6.52 0.51
C ILE A 111 -2.05 7.72 -0.43
N SER A 112 -2.60 7.50 -1.63
CA SER A 112 -2.78 8.56 -2.63
C SER A 112 -3.73 9.65 -2.14
N LEU A 113 -4.88 9.28 -1.55
CA LEU A 113 -5.87 10.22 -1.01
C LEU A 113 -5.33 11.06 0.16
N LEU A 114 -4.52 10.47 1.04
CA LEU A 114 -3.92 11.18 2.18
C LEU A 114 -2.83 12.17 1.75
N LEU A 115 -2.27 12.00 0.55
CA LEU A 115 -1.17 12.83 0.01
C LEU A 115 -1.56 13.70 -1.18
N GLU A 116 -2.77 13.57 -1.75
CA GLU A 116 -3.13 14.19 -3.04
C GLU A 116 -3.05 15.73 -3.06
N LYS A 117 -3.22 16.38 -1.90
CA LYS A 117 -3.20 17.84 -1.78
C LYS A 117 -1.78 18.40 -1.66
N THR A 118 -0.88 17.67 -1.00
CA THR A 118 0.45 18.15 -0.67
C THR A 118 1.54 17.52 -1.54
N ASN A 119 1.36 16.26 -1.93
CA ASN A 119 2.35 15.47 -2.65
C ASN A 119 1.73 14.72 -3.84
N PRO A 120 1.09 15.42 -4.80
CA PRO A 120 0.44 14.78 -5.94
C PRO A 120 1.43 14.01 -6.83
N LEU A 121 2.70 14.44 -6.88
CA LEU A 121 3.76 13.70 -7.60
C LEU A 121 3.90 12.29 -7.02
N ILE A 122 3.93 12.16 -5.69
CA ILE A 122 3.98 10.86 -5.01
C ILE A 122 2.67 10.09 -5.23
N ALA A 123 1.52 10.73 -5.01
CA ALA A 123 0.21 10.09 -5.10
C ALA A 123 -0.05 9.45 -6.48
N GLU A 124 0.36 10.09 -7.57
CA GLU A 124 0.08 9.61 -8.92
C GLU A 124 1.18 8.68 -9.49
N ASN A 125 2.44 8.79 -9.01
CA ASN A 125 3.58 8.11 -9.63
C ASN A 125 4.15 6.95 -8.80
N MET A 126 3.65 6.72 -7.59
CA MET A 126 4.09 5.59 -6.78
C MET A 126 3.81 4.27 -7.47
N ILE A 127 4.83 3.40 -7.50
CA ILE A 127 4.77 2.04 -8.04
C ILE A 127 4.57 1.08 -6.88
N PHE A 128 3.49 0.31 -6.89
CA PHE A 128 3.17 -0.64 -5.83
C PHE A 128 3.62 -2.06 -6.24
N VAL A 129 4.45 -2.70 -5.43
CA VAL A 129 4.73 -4.13 -5.58
C VAL A 129 3.49 -4.90 -5.14
N ALA A 130 2.76 -5.47 -6.11
CA ALA A 130 1.43 -6.02 -5.90
C ALA A 130 1.39 -7.54 -6.13
N GLY A 131 0.66 -8.21 -5.24
CA GLY A 131 0.43 -9.66 -5.27
C GLY A 131 -0.54 -10.12 -6.35
N ASP A 132 -0.65 -11.43 -6.53
CA ASP A 132 -1.50 -12.07 -7.53
C ASP A 132 -2.99 -11.87 -7.29
N ARG A 133 -3.44 -11.76 -6.03
CA ARG A 133 -4.87 -11.64 -5.69
C ARG A 133 -5.51 -10.38 -6.29
N VAL A 134 -4.87 -9.22 -6.16
CA VAL A 134 -5.44 -7.94 -6.63
C VAL A 134 -5.46 -7.80 -8.15
N ILE A 135 -4.60 -8.56 -8.84
CA ILE A 135 -4.54 -8.57 -10.31
C ILE A 135 -5.36 -9.72 -10.95
N THR A 136 -5.93 -10.61 -10.14
CA THR A 136 -6.76 -11.75 -10.61
C THR A 136 -8.21 -11.67 -10.16
N ASP A 137 -8.51 -11.10 -8.99
CA ASP A 137 -9.88 -10.94 -8.50
C ASP A 137 -10.64 -9.87 -9.31
N PRO A 138 -11.70 -10.23 -10.05
CA PRO A 138 -12.43 -9.28 -10.91
C PRO A 138 -12.97 -8.06 -10.17
N LEU A 139 -13.28 -8.19 -8.87
CA LEU A 139 -13.79 -7.09 -8.05
C LEU A 139 -12.67 -6.13 -7.61
N CYS A 140 -11.41 -6.54 -7.68
CA CYS A 140 -10.24 -5.70 -7.39
C CYS A 140 -9.61 -5.11 -8.67
N LYS A 141 -9.68 -5.84 -9.79
CA LYS A 141 -8.93 -5.51 -11.01
C LYS A 141 -9.16 -4.09 -11.53
N PRO A 142 -10.38 -3.53 -11.61
CA PRO A 142 -10.57 -2.14 -12.02
C PRO A 142 -9.82 -1.12 -11.14
N PHE A 143 -9.70 -1.38 -9.83
CA PHE A 143 -8.92 -0.53 -8.94
C PHE A 143 -7.41 -0.67 -9.18
N SER A 144 -6.94 -1.88 -9.44
CA SER A 144 -5.55 -2.18 -9.78
C SER A 144 -5.15 -1.61 -11.14
N MET A 145 -6.06 -1.60 -12.12
CA MET A 145 -5.84 -0.98 -13.44
C MET A 145 -5.50 0.51 -13.32
N GLY A 146 -6.00 1.19 -12.30
CA GLY A 146 -5.74 2.60 -12.01
C GLY A 146 -4.45 2.89 -11.25
N ARG A 147 -3.55 1.91 -11.04
CA ARG A 147 -2.31 2.10 -10.27
C ARG A 147 -1.09 1.69 -11.07
N ASN A 148 0.08 2.25 -10.74
CA ASN A 148 1.34 1.74 -11.26
C ASN A 148 1.74 0.52 -10.42
N LEU A 149 1.91 -0.63 -11.06
CA LEU A 149 2.16 -1.88 -10.34
C LEU A 149 3.42 -2.58 -10.85
N LEU A 150 4.15 -3.20 -9.92
CA LEU A 150 5.07 -4.29 -10.24
C LEU A 150 4.40 -5.59 -9.81
N CYS A 151 3.96 -6.37 -10.78
CA CYS A 151 3.13 -7.55 -10.56
C CYS A 151 4.00 -8.74 -10.17
N VAL A 152 3.84 -9.25 -8.95
CA VAL A 152 4.62 -10.37 -8.42
C VAL A 152 3.71 -11.39 -7.74
N TYR A 153 4.08 -12.66 -7.82
CA TYR A 153 3.50 -13.72 -7.02
C TYR A 153 4.15 -13.73 -5.63
N SER A 154 3.32 -13.67 -4.59
CA SER A 154 3.80 -13.72 -3.20
C SER A 154 4.51 -15.04 -2.93
N LYS A 155 5.62 -14.99 -2.18
CA LYS A 155 6.32 -16.19 -1.71
C LYS A 155 5.38 -17.09 -0.87
N LYS A 156 4.43 -16.49 -0.14
CA LYS A 156 3.45 -17.20 0.69
C LYS A 156 2.56 -18.15 -0.12
N HIS A 157 2.25 -17.78 -1.37
CA HIS A 157 1.32 -18.49 -2.25
C HIS A 157 2.01 -19.17 -3.44
N MET A 158 3.34 -19.25 -3.40
CA MET A 158 4.15 -19.79 -4.50
C MET A 158 3.86 -21.27 -4.77
N TYR A 159 3.58 -22.03 -3.70
CA TYR A 159 3.40 -23.49 -3.74
C TYR A 159 1.98 -23.94 -3.41
N ASP A 160 1.01 -23.02 -3.36
CA ASP A 160 -0.40 -23.38 -3.15
C ASP A 160 -0.91 -24.34 -4.24
N ILE A 161 -0.43 -24.14 -5.46
CA ILE A 161 -0.59 -25.06 -6.61
C ILE A 161 0.83 -25.35 -7.14
N PRO A 162 1.46 -26.48 -6.72
CA PRO A 162 2.85 -26.78 -7.05
C PRO A 162 3.19 -26.74 -8.55
N GLU A 163 2.24 -27.13 -9.40
CA GLU A 163 2.38 -27.15 -10.86
C GLU A 163 2.58 -25.75 -11.46
N LEU A 164 2.07 -24.71 -10.78
CA LEU A 164 2.21 -23.32 -11.20
C LEU A 164 3.47 -22.64 -10.67
N ALA A 165 4.20 -23.26 -9.73
CA ALA A 165 5.32 -22.63 -9.05
C ALA A 165 6.43 -22.17 -10.02
N GLU A 166 6.75 -22.97 -11.04
CA GLU A 166 7.78 -22.60 -12.02
C GLU A 166 7.34 -21.43 -12.90
N MET A 167 6.07 -21.41 -13.32
CA MET A 167 5.49 -20.27 -14.05
C MET A 167 5.54 -18.99 -13.19
N LYS A 168 5.12 -19.08 -11.93
CA LYS A 168 5.13 -17.95 -10.98
C LYS A 168 6.55 -17.41 -10.76
N ARG A 169 7.55 -18.29 -10.62
CA ARG A 169 8.97 -17.89 -10.51
C ARG A 169 9.49 -17.18 -11.76
N LYS A 170 9.15 -17.67 -12.96
CA LYS A 170 9.50 -17.02 -14.23
C LYS A 170 8.84 -15.66 -14.37
N ALA A 171 7.57 -15.52 -13.97
CA ALA A 171 6.88 -14.24 -13.93
C ALA A 171 7.58 -13.25 -12.99
N ASN A 172 7.86 -13.65 -11.73
CA ASN A 172 8.59 -12.80 -10.79
C ASN A 172 9.96 -12.38 -11.32
N THR A 173 10.67 -13.27 -11.99
CA THR A 173 11.97 -12.95 -12.60
C THR A 173 11.84 -11.87 -13.67
N ARG A 174 10.76 -11.88 -14.47
CA ARG A 174 10.48 -10.81 -15.45
C ARG A 174 10.18 -9.49 -14.74
N SER A 175 9.32 -9.49 -13.73
CA SER A 175 8.96 -8.27 -12.98
C SER A 175 10.17 -7.65 -12.27
N LEU A 176 11.06 -8.46 -11.69
CA LEU A 176 12.30 -7.97 -11.07
C LEU A 176 13.27 -7.37 -12.10
N LYS A 177 13.31 -7.91 -13.34
CA LYS A 177 14.10 -7.32 -14.43
C LYS A 177 13.54 -5.97 -14.86
N GLU A 178 12.22 -5.86 -15.01
CA GLU A 178 11.56 -4.58 -15.31
C GLU A 178 11.82 -3.56 -14.19
N MET A 179 11.70 -3.97 -12.93
CA MET A 179 12.01 -3.11 -11.79
C MET A 179 13.46 -2.60 -11.83
N ALA A 180 14.43 -3.49 -12.09
CA ALA A 180 15.84 -3.09 -12.21
C ALA A 180 16.05 -2.10 -13.36
N LEU A 181 15.36 -2.29 -14.50
CA LEU A 181 15.41 -1.37 -15.63
C LEU A 181 14.80 0.00 -15.27
N LEU A 182 13.67 0.02 -14.58
CA LEU A 182 13.02 1.25 -14.10
C LEU A 182 13.93 2.03 -13.15
N LEU A 183 14.55 1.35 -12.18
CA LEU A 183 15.45 1.96 -11.22
C LEU A 183 16.71 2.53 -11.89
N ARG A 184 17.24 1.89 -12.94
CA ARG A 184 18.34 2.45 -13.74
C ARG A 184 17.99 3.78 -14.41
N GLY A 185 16.70 4.02 -14.68
CA GLY A 185 16.21 5.28 -15.24
C GLY A 185 16.07 6.41 -14.21
N GLY A 186 16.23 6.13 -12.91
CA GLY A 186 16.07 7.12 -11.85
C GLY A 186 14.64 7.62 -11.65
N SER A 187 14.47 8.51 -10.67
CA SER A 187 13.20 9.17 -10.32
C SER A 187 12.04 8.18 -10.09
N LYS A 188 12.31 7.01 -9.49
CA LYS A 188 11.27 6.04 -9.14
C LYS A 188 10.98 6.05 -7.66
N ILE A 189 9.69 6.02 -7.32
CA ILE A 189 9.21 5.74 -5.98
C ILE A 189 8.46 4.41 -5.98
N VAL A 190 8.93 3.46 -5.17
CA VAL A 190 8.36 2.12 -5.09
C VAL A 190 7.91 1.84 -3.67
N TRP A 191 6.68 1.38 -3.51
CA TRP A 191 6.15 0.87 -2.25
C TRP A 191 6.16 -0.65 -2.24
N ILE A 192 6.57 -1.23 -1.12
CA ILE A 192 6.52 -2.68 -0.91
C ILE A 192 6.12 -3.01 0.53
N ALA A 193 5.14 -3.91 0.64
CA ALA A 193 4.82 -4.61 1.89
C ALA A 193 5.84 -5.73 2.15
N ALA A 194 6.82 -5.49 3.01
CA ALA A 194 7.90 -6.45 3.24
C ALA A 194 7.45 -7.75 3.93
N SER A 195 6.26 -7.75 4.56
CA SER A 195 5.62 -8.96 5.11
C SER A 195 5.02 -9.88 4.03
N GLY A 196 4.81 -9.38 2.80
CA GLY A 196 4.21 -10.10 1.68
C GLY A 196 2.71 -10.37 1.80
N GLY A 197 2.00 -9.73 2.73
CA GLY A 197 0.54 -9.79 2.86
C GLY A 197 -0.01 -8.83 3.90
N ARG A 198 -1.33 -8.67 3.93
CA ARG A 198 -2.03 -7.78 4.88
C ARG A 198 -1.81 -8.19 6.34
N ASP A 199 -1.79 -7.23 7.25
CA ASP A 199 -1.79 -7.40 8.69
C ASP A 199 -3.02 -8.21 9.13
N ARG A 200 -2.95 -8.83 10.30
CA ARG A 200 -4.07 -9.59 10.90
C ARG A 200 -4.15 -9.28 12.38
N PRO A 201 -5.36 -9.34 12.98
CA PRO A 201 -5.48 -9.22 14.41
C PRO A 201 -4.83 -10.41 15.09
N ASP A 202 -4.23 -10.17 16.25
CA ASP A 202 -3.82 -11.24 17.15
C ASP A 202 -5.05 -12.11 17.50
N PRO A 203 -4.95 -13.45 17.40
CA PRO A 203 -6.10 -14.33 17.59
C PRO A 203 -6.64 -14.35 19.03
N PHE A 204 -5.88 -13.85 20.01
CA PHE A 204 -6.27 -13.81 21.42
C PHE A 204 -6.64 -12.41 21.89
N THR A 205 -5.87 -11.39 21.52
CA THR A 205 -6.11 -10.00 21.98
C THR A 205 -6.99 -9.20 21.02
N GLU A 206 -7.20 -9.70 19.79
CA GLU A 206 -7.86 -9.01 18.67
C GLU A 206 -7.16 -7.70 18.25
N GLU A 207 -5.95 -7.43 18.76
CA GLU A 207 -5.20 -6.24 18.42
C GLU A 207 -4.49 -6.36 17.07
N TRP A 208 -4.46 -5.27 16.32
CA TRP A 208 -3.79 -5.19 15.03
C TRP A 208 -2.42 -4.52 15.17
N TYR A 209 -1.40 -5.17 14.59
CA TYR A 209 -0.04 -4.66 14.49
C TYR A 209 0.55 -5.01 13.13
N PRO A 210 1.57 -4.27 12.66
CA PRO A 210 2.34 -4.64 11.48
C PRO A 210 2.80 -6.09 11.52
N ALA A 211 2.56 -6.84 10.44
CA ALA A 211 3.08 -8.19 10.29
C ALA A 211 4.61 -8.18 10.13
N LEU A 212 5.28 -9.22 10.64
CA LEU A 212 6.74 -9.37 10.53
C LEU A 212 7.21 -9.34 9.07
N PHE A 213 8.32 -8.64 8.84
CA PHE A 213 8.93 -8.52 7.52
C PHE A 213 9.72 -9.78 7.14
N ASP A 214 9.67 -10.16 5.86
CA ASP A 214 10.63 -11.09 5.27
C ASP A 214 11.93 -10.34 4.99
N SER A 215 12.96 -10.58 5.80
CA SER A 215 14.26 -9.92 5.67
C SER A 215 14.90 -10.13 4.29
N SER A 216 14.57 -11.24 3.61
CA SER A 216 15.05 -11.49 2.25
C SER A 216 14.39 -10.56 1.23
N SER A 217 13.12 -10.20 1.44
CA SER A 217 12.41 -9.24 0.58
C SER A 217 12.95 -7.82 0.78
N VAL A 218 13.21 -7.42 2.03
CA VAL A 218 13.87 -6.14 2.35
C VAL A 218 15.27 -6.06 1.71
N ASP A 219 16.08 -7.10 1.87
CA ASP A 219 17.44 -7.13 1.31
C ASP A 219 17.45 -7.11 -0.21
N ASN A 220 16.53 -7.83 -0.86
CA ASN A 220 16.41 -7.81 -2.32
C ASN A 220 16.15 -6.39 -2.83
N MET A 221 15.25 -5.64 -2.18
CA MET A 221 14.94 -4.26 -2.56
C MET A 221 16.12 -3.32 -2.34
N ARG A 222 16.82 -3.46 -1.20
CA ARG A 222 18.06 -2.73 -0.93
C ARG A 222 19.10 -2.98 -2.01
N ARG A 223 19.38 -4.24 -2.34
CA ARG A 223 20.35 -4.62 -3.39
C ARG A 223 19.94 -4.05 -4.75
N LEU A 224 18.67 -4.13 -5.12
CA LEU A 224 18.18 -3.60 -6.40
C LEU A 224 18.43 -2.10 -6.53
N ILE A 225 18.18 -1.34 -5.46
CA ILE A 225 18.48 0.09 -5.44
C ILE A 225 19.99 0.35 -5.55
N GLU A 226 20.81 -0.31 -4.72
CA GLU A 226 22.26 -0.09 -4.70
C GLU A 226 22.92 -0.40 -6.05
N HIS A 227 22.43 -1.43 -6.75
CA HIS A 227 22.95 -1.85 -8.04
C HIS A 227 22.23 -1.18 -9.23
N SER A 228 21.36 -0.19 -8.98
CA SER A 228 20.65 0.54 -10.04
C SER A 228 21.54 1.53 -10.79
N GLY A 229 22.71 1.88 -10.25
CA GLY A 229 23.59 2.91 -10.81
C GLY A 229 23.11 4.35 -10.58
N THR A 230 21.99 4.53 -9.87
CA THR A 230 21.43 5.82 -9.47
C THR A 230 21.36 5.88 -7.94
N PRO A 231 21.59 7.03 -7.28
CA PRO A 231 21.43 7.12 -5.83
C PRO A 231 20.02 6.69 -5.41
N GLY A 232 19.92 5.95 -4.31
CA GLY A 232 18.61 5.61 -3.80
C GLY A 232 18.53 5.42 -2.30
N HIS A 233 17.28 5.50 -1.84
CA HIS A 233 16.94 5.72 -0.45
C HIS A 233 15.85 4.76 0.00
N VAL A 234 15.93 4.30 1.24
CA VAL A 234 14.99 3.34 1.82
C VAL A 234 14.37 3.96 3.06
N TYR A 235 13.06 4.14 3.05
CA TYR A 235 12.32 4.77 4.14
C TYR A 235 11.32 3.77 4.76
N PRO A 236 11.24 3.69 6.11
CA PRO A 236 10.16 2.97 6.78
C PRO A 236 8.85 3.79 6.73
N LEU A 237 7.77 3.16 6.26
CA LEU A 237 6.45 3.76 6.13
C LEU A 237 5.41 2.94 6.92
N ALA A 238 4.65 3.59 7.80
CA ALA A 238 3.54 2.97 8.50
C ALA A 238 2.19 3.39 7.92
N LEU A 239 1.26 2.45 7.85
CA LEU A 239 -0.11 2.63 7.40
C LEU A 239 -1.08 2.06 8.43
N LEU A 240 -2.13 2.81 8.75
CA LEU A 240 -3.24 2.38 9.61
C LEU A 240 -4.56 2.66 8.88
N CYS A 241 -5.23 1.62 8.39
CA CYS A 241 -6.51 1.73 7.69
C CYS A 241 -7.30 0.41 7.64
N TYR A 242 -6.92 -0.62 8.41
CA TYR A 242 -7.59 -1.92 8.36
C TYR A 242 -9.11 -1.82 8.59
N ASP A 243 -9.61 -0.86 9.39
CA ASP A 243 -11.04 -0.69 9.64
C ASP A 243 -11.85 -0.43 8.35
N ILE A 244 -11.26 0.28 7.38
CA ILE A 244 -11.95 0.68 6.14
C ILE A 244 -12.32 -0.54 5.28
N MET A 245 -11.38 -1.49 5.13
CA MET A 245 -11.59 -2.69 4.32
C MET A 245 -10.74 -3.85 4.87
N PRO A 246 -11.10 -4.40 6.04
CA PRO A 246 -10.25 -5.35 6.75
C PRO A 246 -10.16 -6.66 5.97
N PRO A 247 -9.01 -7.35 6.03
CA PRO A 247 -8.90 -8.69 5.53
C PRO A 247 -9.73 -9.68 6.36
N PRO A 248 -10.10 -10.84 5.80
CA PRO A 248 -10.62 -11.95 6.59
C PRO A 248 -9.64 -12.36 7.69
N ARG A 249 -10.15 -12.82 8.85
CA ARG A 249 -9.32 -13.21 10.00
C ARG A 249 -8.29 -14.28 9.65
N GLN A 250 -8.62 -15.19 8.75
CA GLN A 250 -7.72 -16.22 8.24
C GLN A 250 -7.37 -15.96 6.78
N VAL A 251 -6.24 -16.50 6.32
CA VAL A 251 -5.84 -16.41 4.92
C VAL A 251 -6.71 -17.37 4.11
N GLU A 252 -7.54 -16.84 3.22
CA GLU A 252 -8.35 -17.62 2.30
C GLU A 252 -7.54 -17.99 1.05
N LYS A 253 -7.55 -19.28 0.68
CA LYS A 253 -6.84 -19.79 -0.51
C LYS A 253 -7.58 -19.50 -1.80
N GLU A 254 -8.90 -19.37 -1.75
CA GLU A 254 -9.75 -19.10 -2.91
C GLU A 254 -9.89 -17.59 -3.15
N ILE A 255 -10.22 -17.24 -4.40
CA ILE A 255 -10.59 -15.88 -4.80
C ILE A 255 -12.03 -15.62 -4.33
N GLY A 256 -12.31 -14.37 -3.93
CA GLY A 256 -13.66 -13.97 -3.54
C GLY A 256 -13.88 -13.88 -2.03
N GLU A 257 -12.93 -13.30 -1.29
CA GLU A 257 -13.14 -13.01 0.13
C GLU A 257 -14.37 -12.14 0.38
N LYS A 258 -14.98 -12.39 1.54
CA LYS A 258 -16.00 -11.50 2.09
C LYS A 258 -15.42 -10.11 2.29
N ARG A 259 -16.00 -9.12 1.61
CA ARG A 259 -15.56 -7.72 1.65
C ARG A 259 -16.37 -6.94 2.68
N ILE A 260 -15.82 -6.77 3.87
CA ILE A 260 -16.36 -5.82 4.86
C ILE A 260 -15.85 -4.43 4.46
N ILE A 261 -16.73 -3.43 4.49
CA ILE A 261 -16.41 -2.04 4.16
C ILE A 261 -16.98 -1.17 5.27
N THR A 262 -16.19 -0.24 5.81
CA THR A 262 -16.65 0.72 6.83
C THR A 262 -16.11 2.12 6.57
N PHE A 263 -16.77 3.13 7.16
CA PHE A 263 -16.27 4.49 7.20
C PHE A 263 -15.40 4.68 8.44
N HIS A 264 -14.12 5.01 8.26
CA HIS A 264 -13.19 5.14 9.37
C HIS A 264 -12.01 6.07 9.06
N GLY A 265 -11.35 6.58 10.10
CA GLY A 265 -10.10 7.34 9.98
C GLY A 265 -8.94 6.46 9.51
N ALA A 266 -8.03 7.06 8.75
CA ALA A 266 -6.82 6.42 8.24
C ALA A 266 -5.55 7.20 8.64
N GLY A 267 -4.44 6.49 8.82
CA GLY A 267 -3.16 7.03 9.21
C GLY A 267 -2.08 6.66 8.21
N LEU A 268 -1.24 7.62 7.85
CA LEU A 268 -0.02 7.40 7.07
C LEU A 268 1.13 8.08 7.79
N SER A 269 2.26 7.41 7.97
CA SER A 269 3.45 8.03 8.56
C SER A 269 4.69 7.53 7.86
N ILE A 270 5.67 8.40 7.75
CA ILE A 270 7.02 8.06 7.30
C ILE A 270 8.04 8.50 8.35
N ALA A 271 9.16 7.80 8.49
CA ALA A 271 10.27 8.21 9.36
C ALA A 271 11.58 8.29 8.56
N PRO A 272 12.64 8.91 9.09
CA PRO A 272 13.91 9.05 8.37
C PRO A 272 14.45 7.72 7.84
N GLN A 273 15.20 7.80 6.73
CA GLN A 273 15.84 6.63 6.13
C GLN A 273 16.78 5.94 7.14
N ILE A 274 16.86 4.61 7.06
CA ILE A 274 17.77 3.83 7.89
C ILE A 274 19.01 3.47 7.07
N SER A 275 20.19 3.79 7.60
CA SER A 275 21.48 3.58 6.94
C SER A 275 21.92 2.12 7.06
N PHE A 276 21.88 1.38 5.94
CA PHE A 276 22.43 0.02 5.90
C PHE A 276 23.93 -0.04 6.20
N PRO A 277 24.79 0.87 5.66
CA PRO A 277 26.22 0.85 5.98
C PRO A 277 26.53 1.01 7.47
N GLU A 278 25.79 1.85 8.19
CA GLU A 278 25.94 2.01 9.64
C GLU A 278 25.57 0.73 10.40
N ILE A 279 24.48 0.07 10.01
CA ILE A 279 24.07 -1.20 10.61
C ILE A 279 25.09 -2.29 10.30
N ALA A 280 25.56 -2.39 9.06
CA ALA A 280 26.56 -3.38 8.65
C ALA A 280 27.90 -3.18 9.38
N ALA A 281 28.28 -1.94 9.68
CA ALA A 281 29.48 -1.64 10.47
C ALA A 281 29.34 -1.99 11.97
N ALA A 282 28.11 -2.00 12.49
CA ALA A 282 27.82 -2.22 13.90
C ALA A 282 27.51 -3.69 14.27
N CYS A 283 27.45 -4.60 13.30
CA CYS A 283 27.15 -6.01 13.53
C CYS A 283 28.00 -6.94 12.66
N LYS A 284 27.86 -8.26 12.85
CA LYS A 284 28.51 -9.25 11.97
C LYS A 284 27.85 -9.23 10.60
N GLU A 285 28.64 -9.39 9.54
CA GLU A 285 28.15 -9.38 8.16
C GLU A 285 26.99 -10.37 7.92
N SER A 286 27.06 -11.56 8.53
CA SER A 286 26.02 -12.59 8.43
C SER A 286 24.68 -12.19 9.05
N GLU A 287 24.67 -11.21 9.95
CA GLU A 287 23.49 -10.76 10.71
C GLU A 287 22.94 -9.43 10.17
N ALA A 288 23.73 -8.65 9.43
CA ALA A 288 23.41 -7.29 8.97
C ALA A 288 22.06 -7.20 8.24
N LYS A 289 21.75 -8.21 7.43
CA LYS A 289 20.47 -8.32 6.71
C LYS A 289 19.27 -8.34 7.66
N ASP A 290 19.33 -9.18 8.68
CA ASP A 290 18.21 -9.37 9.61
C ASP A 290 18.11 -8.20 10.59
N VAL A 291 19.25 -7.65 11.04
CA VAL A 291 19.29 -6.43 11.87
C VAL A 291 18.72 -5.23 11.13
N TYR A 292 19.04 -5.07 9.84
CA TYR A 292 18.48 -4.00 9.01
C TYR A 292 16.96 -4.12 8.84
N SER A 293 16.47 -5.33 8.53
CA SER A 293 15.04 -5.61 8.45
C SER A 293 14.33 -5.33 9.77
N GLN A 294 14.94 -5.70 10.89
CA GLN A 294 14.39 -5.46 12.22
C GLN A 294 14.35 -3.98 12.58
N ALA A 295 15.35 -3.20 12.20
CA ALA A 295 15.38 -1.75 12.41
C ALA A 295 14.25 -1.05 11.65
N LEU A 296 14.02 -1.42 10.38
CA LEU A 296 12.90 -0.94 9.58
C LEU A 296 11.56 -1.32 10.20
N TYR A 297 11.39 -2.59 10.58
CA TYR A 297 10.16 -3.07 11.22
C TYR A 297 9.87 -2.35 12.54
N LYS A 298 10.89 -2.11 13.36
CA LYS A 298 10.76 -1.36 14.62
C LYS A 298 10.28 0.06 14.36
N SER A 299 10.88 0.76 13.39
CA SER A 299 10.46 2.12 13.02
C SER A 299 9.01 2.14 12.51
N VAL A 300 8.61 1.19 11.66
CA VAL A 300 7.21 1.08 11.19
C VAL A 300 6.26 0.83 12.36
N SER A 301 6.63 -0.02 13.31
CA SER A 301 5.81 -0.32 14.49
C SER A 301 5.66 0.88 15.43
N GLU A 302 6.73 1.66 15.64
CA GLU A 302 6.69 2.89 16.45
C GLU A 302 5.77 3.94 15.83
N GLN A 303 5.91 4.17 14.53
CA GLN A 303 5.03 5.07 13.77
C GLN A 303 3.57 4.61 13.82
N TYR A 304 3.33 3.30 13.61
CA TYR A 304 1.99 2.72 13.67
C TYR A 304 1.31 2.93 15.02
N ASN A 305 2.05 2.78 16.14
CA ASN A 305 1.50 2.99 17.48
C ASN A 305 1.11 4.45 17.74
N VAL A 306 1.82 5.41 17.15
CA VAL A 306 1.44 6.83 17.18
C VAL A 306 0.13 7.04 16.41
N LEU A 307 0.03 6.49 15.19
CA LEU A 307 -1.22 6.54 14.40
C LEU A 307 -2.39 5.87 15.14
N LYS A 308 -2.17 4.71 15.78
CA LYS A 308 -3.17 4.00 16.58
C LYS A 308 -3.65 4.85 17.76
N SER A 309 -2.72 5.52 18.45
CA SER A 309 -3.05 6.45 19.54
C SER A 309 -3.86 7.65 19.08
N ALA A 310 -3.52 8.21 17.91
CA ALA A 310 -4.24 9.33 17.32
C ALA A 310 -5.68 8.98 16.93
N ILE A 311 -5.85 7.84 16.25
CA ILE A 311 -7.11 7.44 15.61
C ILE A 311 -7.98 6.64 16.58
N HIS A 312 -7.53 5.45 17.01
CA HIS A 312 -8.31 4.60 17.92
C HIS A 312 -8.25 5.09 19.37
N GLY A 313 -7.12 5.65 19.79
CA GLY A 313 -6.96 6.28 21.10
C GLY A 313 -7.62 7.67 21.19
N LYS A 314 -8.10 8.22 20.06
CA LYS A 314 -8.78 9.53 19.97
C LYS A 314 -7.96 10.70 20.49
N GLN A 315 -6.64 10.58 20.52
CA GLN A 315 -5.75 11.66 20.96
C GLN A 315 -5.54 12.71 19.85
N GLY A 316 -5.85 12.36 18.59
CA GLY A 316 -5.61 13.22 17.44
C GLY A 316 -4.17 13.70 17.34
N LEU A 317 -3.96 15.01 17.12
CA LEU A 317 -2.62 15.58 16.97
C LEU A 317 -1.76 15.46 18.25
N GLU A 318 -2.37 15.35 19.43
CA GLU A 318 -1.66 15.21 20.72
C GLU A 318 -0.97 13.85 20.87
N ALA A 319 -1.27 12.87 20.01
CA ALA A 319 -0.50 11.62 19.93
C ALA A 319 0.91 11.82 19.38
N SER A 320 1.21 13.00 18.81
CA SER A 320 2.53 13.29 18.25
C SER A 320 3.64 13.07 19.27
N THR A 321 4.79 12.61 18.78
CA THR A 321 6.00 12.38 19.58
C THR A 321 7.17 13.12 18.96
N ALA A 322 8.33 13.11 19.63
CA ALA A 322 9.56 13.67 19.06
C ALA A 322 9.96 13.01 17.72
N GLY A 323 9.57 11.75 17.47
CA GLY A 323 9.87 11.02 16.24
C GLY A 323 8.76 11.05 15.18
N VAL A 324 7.54 11.46 15.55
CA VAL A 324 6.37 11.46 14.65
C VAL A 324 5.53 12.71 14.92
N SER A 325 5.59 13.67 14.01
CA SER A 325 4.75 14.87 14.02
C SER A 325 3.52 14.67 13.14
N LEU A 326 2.33 14.62 13.74
CA LEU A 326 1.08 14.42 13.01
C LEU A 326 0.52 15.73 12.44
N SER A 327 -0.18 15.62 11.31
CA SER A 327 -0.85 16.72 10.62
C SER A 327 -2.08 16.24 9.84
N GLN A 328 -2.93 17.16 9.39
CA GLN A 328 -4.11 16.89 8.56
C GLN A 328 -4.08 17.78 7.30
N PRO A 329 -3.35 17.39 6.24
CA PRO A 329 -3.02 18.25 5.08
C PRO A 329 -4.17 18.53 4.10
N TRP A 330 -5.42 18.29 4.50
CA TRP A 330 -6.63 18.48 3.68
C TRP A 330 -7.61 19.49 4.29
N ASN A 331 -7.35 19.93 5.54
CA ASN A 331 -8.20 20.90 6.25
C ASN A 331 -7.93 22.33 5.81
#